data_AF-A0A5A9NYF2-F1
#
_entry.id   AF-A0A5A9NYF2-F1
#
_cell.length_a   1.000
_cell.length_b   1.000
_cell.length_c   1.000
_cell.angle_alpha   90.00
_cell.angle_beta   90.00
_cell.angle_gamma   90.00
#
_symmetry.space_group_name_H-M   'P 1'
#
loop_
_entity.id
_entity.type
_entity.pdbx_description
1 polymer ?
#
loop_
_entity_poly.entity_id
_entity_poly.type
_entity_poly.pdbx_seq_one_letter_code
_entity_poly.pdbx_strand_id
1 'polypeptide(L)'
;MKIQPQQMVEALKKVNFTVKFGGRVWFDSTGGAVAQYEVVNWQQDSDGSIQFKAVGYYDASLPTDQHFVLNTENIIWAGGQLEKPRSVCSESCPPGTRKATQKGRPVCCYDCIPCADGEISNDTGISVLVTVLFYSKKDTPIVKANNSELSFLLLFSLTQ
;
A
#
# COMPACT_ATOMS: atom_id res chain seq x y z
N MET A 1 15.80 -16.49 -51.20
CA MET A 1 16.23 -15.80 -49.98
C MET A 1 15.93 -16.71 -48.80
N LYS A 2 16.93 -17.11 -48.00
CA LYS A 2 16.71 -17.92 -46.79
C LYS A 2 16.86 -17.00 -45.58
N ILE A 3 15.81 -16.88 -44.78
CA ILE A 3 15.86 -16.13 -43.51
C ILE A 3 16.41 -17.07 -42.44
N GLN A 4 17.43 -16.61 -41.71
CA GLN A 4 17.98 -17.35 -40.58
C GLN A 4 17.18 -17.06 -39.31
N PRO A 5 16.97 -18.03 -38.40
CA PRO A 5 16.24 -17.83 -37.15
C PRO A 5 16.78 -16.67 -36.30
N GLN A 6 18.10 -16.47 -36.28
CA GLN A 6 18.75 -15.37 -35.58
C GLN A 6 18.33 -14.00 -36.13
N GLN A 7 18.17 -13.87 -37.45
CA GLN A 7 17.69 -12.63 -38.07
C GLN A 7 16.25 -12.32 -37.66
N MET A 8 15.42 -13.36 -37.48
CA MET A 8 14.05 -13.22 -36.99
C MET A 8 14.02 -12.75 -35.53
N VAL A 9 14.85 -13.35 -34.66
CA VAL A 9 14.94 -12.95 -33.24
C VAL A 9 15.40 -11.50 -33.09
N GLU A 10 16.42 -11.09 -33.85
CA GLU A 10 16.91 -9.70 -33.83
C GLU A 10 15.88 -8.68 -34.34
N ALA A 11 15.01 -9.09 -35.27
CA ALA A 11 13.88 -8.28 -35.69
C ALA A 11 12.78 -8.21 -34.61
N LEU A 12 12.46 -9.35 -33.98
CA LEU A 12 11.44 -9.43 -32.92
C LEU A 12 11.78 -8.58 -31.70
N LYS A 13 13.06 -8.46 -31.32
CA LYS A 13 13.49 -7.57 -30.22
C LYS A 13 13.20 -6.08 -30.47
N LYS A 14 12.96 -5.68 -31.72
CA LYS A 14 12.79 -4.27 -32.13
C LYS A 14 11.34 -3.93 -32.50
N VAL A 15 10.41 -4.87 -32.34
CA VAL A 15 9.01 -4.60 -32.68
C VAL A 15 8.39 -3.64 -31.67
N ASN A 16 7.67 -2.67 -32.21
CA ASN A 16 6.84 -1.75 -31.46
C ASN A 16 5.64 -1.42 -32.35
N PHE A 17 4.47 -1.94 -32.02
CA PHE A 17 3.27 -1.76 -32.82
C PHE A 17 2.02 -1.69 -31.94
N THR A 18 0.94 -1.15 -32.50
CA THR A 18 -0.35 -1.06 -31.84
C THR A 18 -1.29 -2.11 -32.42
N VAL A 19 -1.97 -2.88 -31.57
CA VAL A 19 -3.00 -3.84 -32.00
C VAL A 19 -4.32 -3.14 -32.33
N LYS A 20 -5.23 -3.83 -33.01
CA LYS A 20 -6.53 -3.27 -33.44
C LYS A 20 -7.37 -2.68 -32.29
N PHE A 21 -7.20 -3.19 -31.07
CA PHE A 21 -7.90 -2.74 -29.88
C PHE A 21 -7.17 -1.62 -29.12
N GLY A 22 -6.15 -1.00 -29.71
CA GLY A 22 -5.46 0.18 -29.17
C GLY A 22 -4.29 -0.12 -28.23
N GLY A 23 -4.13 -1.37 -27.77
CA GLY A 23 -2.99 -1.78 -26.95
C GLY A 23 -1.66 -1.71 -27.71
N ARG A 24 -0.59 -1.22 -27.07
CA ARG A 24 0.75 -1.18 -27.66
C ARG A 24 1.54 -2.41 -27.22
N VAL A 25 2.26 -3.04 -28.14
CA VAL A 25 3.08 -4.24 -27.89
C VAL A 25 4.53 -3.94 -28.20
N TRP A 26 5.40 -4.13 -27.21
CA TRP A 26 6.85 -4.05 -27.32
C TRP A 26 7.50 -4.93 -26.25
N PHE A 27 8.79 -5.20 -26.42
CA PHE A 27 9.58 -5.99 -25.50
C PHE A 27 10.65 -5.13 -24.81
N ASP A 28 10.94 -5.44 -23.54
CA ASP A 28 12.04 -4.84 -22.82
C ASP A 28 13.41 -5.44 -23.24
N SER A 29 14.49 -5.01 -22.61
CA SER A 29 15.84 -5.49 -22.90
C SER A 29 16.05 -6.99 -22.61
N THR A 30 15.19 -7.61 -21.80
CA THR A 30 15.20 -9.05 -21.50
C THR A 30 14.41 -9.87 -22.52
N GLY A 31 13.64 -9.21 -23.39
CA GLY A 31 12.69 -9.86 -24.29
C GLY A 31 11.33 -10.15 -23.63
N GLY A 32 11.08 -9.62 -22.43
CA GLY A 32 9.79 -9.68 -21.75
C GLY A 32 8.82 -8.65 -22.31
N ALA A 33 7.56 -9.03 -22.47
CA ALA A 33 6.51 -8.07 -22.82
C ALA A 33 6.15 -7.23 -21.60
N VAL A 34 5.95 -5.92 -21.79
CA VAL A 34 5.55 -5.05 -20.67
C VAL A 34 4.12 -5.37 -20.25
N ALA A 35 3.95 -5.63 -18.95
CA ALA A 35 2.67 -6.03 -18.38
C ALA A 35 1.68 -4.86 -18.34
N GLN A 36 0.57 -5.00 -19.06
CA GLN A 36 -0.55 -4.06 -19.07
C GLN A 36 -1.85 -4.83 -18.87
N TYR A 37 -2.62 -4.45 -17.86
CA TYR A 37 -3.87 -5.11 -17.47
C TYR A 37 -4.96 -4.11 -17.13
N GLU A 38 -6.21 -4.42 -17.48
CA GLU A 38 -7.36 -3.74 -16.92
C GLU A 38 -7.79 -4.42 -15.61
N VAL A 39 -8.16 -3.61 -14.62
CA VAL A 39 -8.76 -4.10 -13.38
C VAL A 39 -10.27 -4.05 -13.57
N VAL A 40 -10.92 -5.21 -13.54
CA VAL A 40 -12.36 -5.32 -13.72
C VAL A 40 -13.06 -5.69 -12.41
N ASN A 41 -14.22 -5.07 -12.17
CA ASN A 41 -15.11 -5.40 -11.06
C ASN A 41 -16.38 -6.05 -11.60
N TRP A 42 -16.78 -7.16 -10.98
CA TRP A 42 -17.93 -7.95 -11.38
C TRP A 42 -19.16 -7.34 -10.72
N GLN A 43 -20.02 -6.72 -11.52
CA GLN A 43 -21.19 -5.98 -11.04
C GLN A 43 -22.45 -6.65 -11.54
N GLN A 44 -23.42 -6.85 -10.66
CA GLN A 44 -24.72 -7.36 -11.04
C GLN A 44 -25.57 -6.21 -11.60
N ASP A 45 -26.13 -6.40 -12.79
CA ASP A 45 -27.07 -5.46 -13.40
C ASP A 45 -28.51 -5.73 -12.92
N SER A 46 -29.42 -4.82 -13.22
CA SER A 46 -30.84 -4.86 -12.87
C SER A 46 -31.59 -6.11 -13.35
N ASP A 47 -31.11 -6.74 -14.44
CA ASP A 47 -31.64 -8.00 -14.98
C ASP A 47 -31.05 -9.25 -14.30
N GLY A 48 -30.15 -9.07 -13.34
CA GLY A 48 -29.44 -10.13 -12.63
C GLY A 48 -28.17 -10.64 -13.32
N SER A 49 -27.85 -10.16 -14.54
CA SER A 49 -26.63 -10.52 -15.26
C SER A 49 -25.38 -9.95 -14.60
N ILE A 50 -24.24 -10.63 -14.77
CA ILE A 50 -22.94 -10.15 -14.27
C ILE A 50 -22.23 -9.42 -15.40
N GLN A 51 -21.93 -8.14 -15.17
CA GLN A 51 -21.18 -7.27 -16.06
C GLN A 51 -19.78 -7.05 -15.52
N PHE A 52 -18.78 -7.15 -16.40
CA PHE A 52 -17.38 -6.89 -16.07
C PHE A 52 -17.05 -5.44 -16.41
N LYS A 53 -17.11 -4.55 -15.40
CA LYS A 53 -16.81 -3.13 -15.61
C LYS A 53 -15.36 -2.85 -15.24
N ALA A 54 -14.63 -2.19 -16.13
CA ALA A 54 -13.29 -1.70 -15.83
C ALA A 54 -13.37 -0.60 -14.75
N VAL A 55 -12.60 -0.78 -13.68
CA VAL A 55 -12.52 0.13 -12.51
C VAL A 55 -11.11 0.64 -12.27
N GLY A 56 -10.14 0.23 -13.07
CA GLY A 56 -8.75 0.62 -12.93
C GLY A 56 -7.87 -0.07 -13.96
N TYR A 57 -6.57 0.12 -13.82
CA TYR A 57 -5.58 -0.52 -14.67
C TYR A 57 -4.27 -0.75 -13.91
N TYR A 58 -3.48 -1.67 -14.45
CA TYR A 58 -2.07 -1.85 -14.13
C TYR A 58 -1.23 -1.67 -15.38
N ASP A 59 -0.21 -0.81 -15.34
CA ASP A 59 0.71 -0.57 -16.46
C ASP A 59 2.16 -0.47 -15.95
N ALA A 60 2.93 -1.54 -16.15
CA ALA A 60 4.33 -1.63 -15.75
C ALA A 60 5.27 -0.73 -16.58
N SER A 61 4.77 -0.03 -17.60
CA SER A 61 5.56 0.94 -18.38
C SER A 61 5.64 2.32 -17.72
N LEU A 62 4.74 2.61 -16.79
CA LEU A 62 4.64 3.90 -16.11
C LEU A 62 5.63 3.99 -14.94
N PRO A 63 5.77 5.14 -14.27
CA PRO A 63 6.45 5.25 -12.99
C PRO A 63 5.75 4.42 -11.89
N THR A 64 6.49 4.03 -10.84
CA THR A 64 6.00 3.14 -9.77
C THR A 64 4.70 3.62 -9.09
N ASP A 65 4.53 4.94 -8.93
CA ASP A 65 3.34 5.59 -8.37
C ASP A 65 2.10 5.51 -9.28
N GLN A 66 2.31 5.20 -10.56
CA GLN A 66 1.28 5.14 -11.60
C GLN A 66 1.11 3.75 -12.19
N HIS A 67 1.90 2.77 -11.73
CA HIS A 67 1.77 1.38 -12.14
C HIS A 67 0.38 0.83 -11.91
N PHE A 68 -0.30 1.24 -10.83
CA PHE A 68 -1.61 0.72 -10.46
C PHE A 68 -2.53 1.87 -10.08
N VAL A 69 -3.58 2.05 -10.87
CA VAL A 69 -4.60 3.07 -10.62
C VAL A 69 -5.95 2.39 -10.51
N LEU A 70 -6.67 2.73 -9.45
CA LEU A 70 -7.98 2.16 -9.15
C LEU A 70 -8.94 3.30 -8.81
N ASN A 71 -10.05 3.38 -9.53
CA ASN A 71 -11.15 4.27 -9.18
C ASN A 71 -12.11 3.53 -8.25
N THR A 72 -11.97 3.78 -6.95
CA THR A 72 -12.78 3.14 -5.91
C THR A 72 -14.25 3.53 -5.94
N GLU A 73 -14.60 4.69 -6.51
CA GLU A 73 -15.99 5.15 -6.62
C GLU A 73 -16.79 4.32 -7.63
N ASN A 74 -16.09 3.69 -8.58
CA ASN A 74 -16.71 2.83 -9.60
C ASN A 74 -16.86 1.37 -9.13
N ILE A 75 -16.37 1.01 -7.94
CA ILE A 75 -16.40 -0.36 -7.42
C ILE A 75 -17.69 -0.58 -6.63
N ILE A 76 -18.39 -1.67 -6.96
CA ILE A 76 -19.50 -2.17 -6.16
C ILE A 76 -18.99 -3.40 -5.40
N TRP A 77 -19.06 -3.34 -4.08
CA TRP A 77 -18.64 -4.40 -3.18
C TRP A 77 -19.77 -5.40 -2.94
N ALA A 78 -19.44 -6.51 -2.28
CA ALA A 78 -20.40 -7.57 -1.98
C ALA A 78 -21.66 -7.03 -1.29
N GLY A 79 -22.83 -7.49 -1.73
CA GLY A 79 -24.12 -7.01 -1.22
C GLY A 79 -24.51 -5.61 -1.70
N GLY A 80 -23.85 -5.07 -2.73
CA GLY A 80 -24.19 -3.75 -3.31
C GLY A 80 -23.62 -2.57 -2.53
N GLN A 81 -22.68 -2.79 -1.62
CA GLN A 81 -22.06 -1.73 -0.85
C GLN A 81 -21.15 -0.86 -1.73
N LEU A 82 -21.21 0.46 -1.56
CA LEU A 82 -20.32 1.41 -2.25
C LEU A 82 -19.04 1.68 -1.44
N GLU A 83 -19.09 1.48 -0.12
CA GLU A 83 -17.95 1.67 0.75
C GLU A 83 -17.05 0.42 0.77
N LYS A 84 -15.74 0.65 0.76
CA LYS A 84 -14.75 -0.42 0.84
C LYS A 84 -14.90 -1.18 2.16
N PRO A 85 -15.08 -2.52 2.13
CA PRO A 85 -15.13 -3.31 3.34
C PRO A 85 -13.78 -3.31 4.04
N ARG A 86 -13.82 -3.27 5.37
CA ARG A 86 -12.62 -3.35 6.18
C ARG A 86 -12.25 -4.82 6.41
N SER A 87 -11.06 -5.22 5.92
CA SER A 87 -10.55 -6.59 6.03
C SER A 87 -9.29 -6.60 6.90
N VAL A 88 -9.47 -6.69 8.22
CA VAL A 88 -8.38 -6.82 9.20
C VAL A 88 -8.61 -8.02 10.09
N CYS A 89 -7.53 -8.65 10.58
CA CYS A 89 -7.65 -9.77 11.51
C CYS A 89 -7.97 -9.30 12.94
N SER A 90 -7.29 -8.24 13.38
CA SER A 90 -7.45 -7.63 14.69
C SER A 90 -7.65 -6.13 14.52
N GLU A 91 -8.48 -5.54 15.38
CA GLU A 91 -8.68 -4.11 15.44
C GLU A 91 -7.41 -3.35 15.86
N SER A 92 -7.41 -2.03 15.66
CA SER A 92 -6.38 -1.19 16.26
C SER A 92 -6.56 -1.21 17.79
N CYS A 93 -5.46 -1.38 18.52
CA CYS A 93 -5.52 -1.40 19.97
C CYS A 93 -5.81 0.00 20.53
N PRO A 94 -6.72 0.13 21.51
CA PRO A 94 -7.00 1.41 22.13
C PRO A 94 -5.80 1.90 22.97
N PRO A 95 -5.71 3.21 23.24
CA PRO A 95 -4.72 3.75 24.16
C PRO A 95 -4.77 3.05 25.53
N GLY A 96 -3.60 2.83 26.14
CA GLY A 96 -3.42 2.03 27.37
C GLY A 96 -3.26 0.53 27.13
N THR A 97 -3.20 0.07 25.87
CA THR A 97 -3.01 -1.34 25.53
C THR A 97 -1.93 -1.55 24.46
N ARG A 98 -1.22 -2.67 24.54
CA ARG A 98 -0.20 -3.10 23.58
C ARG A 98 -0.62 -4.35 22.82
N LYS A 99 -0.07 -4.51 21.62
CA LYS A 99 -0.31 -5.69 20.79
C LYS A 99 0.48 -6.89 21.33
N ALA A 100 -0.20 -8.00 21.55
CA ALA A 100 0.40 -9.29 21.89
C ALA A 100 0.19 -10.28 20.75
N THR A 101 1.29 -10.88 20.27
CA THR A 101 1.23 -11.86 19.18
C THR A 101 0.52 -13.12 19.62
N GLN A 102 -0.40 -13.60 18.80
CA GLN A 102 -1.11 -14.85 19.04
C GLN A 102 -0.24 -16.02 18.55
N LYS A 103 0.18 -16.91 19.46
CA LYS A 103 1.00 -18.08 19.09
C LYS A 103 0.23 -18.96 18.09
N GLY A 104 0.84 -19.23 16.94
CA GLY A 104 0.26 -20.05 15.88
C GLY A 104 -0.68 -19.30 14.92
N ARG A 105 -0.84 -17.98 15.06
CA ARG A 105 -1.58 -17.14 14.10
C ARG A 105 -0.62 -16.19 13.35
N PRO A 106 -1.05 -15.61 12.21
CA PRO A 106 -0.26 -14.61 11.48
C PRO A 106 0.03 -13.35 12.31
N VAL A 107 1.10 -12.63 11.97
CA VAL A 107 1.57 -11.44 12.70
C VAL A 107 0.51 -10.31 12.76
N CYS A 108 -0.39 -10.23 11.78
CA CYS A 108 -1.47 -9.23 11.78
C CYS A 108 -2.60 -9.55 12.76
N CYS A 109 -2.61 -10.74 13.37
CA CYS A 109 -3.56 -11.18 14.37
C CYS A 109 -2.93 -11.08 15.77
N TYR A 110 -3.47 -10.20 16.58
CA TYR A 110 -2.95 -9.90 17.91
C TYR A 110 -4.08 -9.59 18.90
N ASP A 111 -3.78 -9.77 20.17
CA ASP A 111 -4.62 -9.34 21.28
C ASP A 111 -4.16 -7.97 21.78
N CYS A 112 -5.10 -7.16 22.26
CA CYS A 112 -4.80 -5.91 22.93
C CYS A 112 -4.77 -6.16 24.43
N ILE A 113 -3.58 -6.14 25.02
CA ILE A 113 -3.38 -6.37 26.45
C ILE A 113 -3.00 -5.07 27.15
N PRO A 114 -3.48 -4.82 28.39
CA PRO A 114 -3.10 -3.63 29.13
C PRO A 114 -1.58 -3.47 29.24
N CYS A 115 -1.12 -2.23 29.12
CA CYS A 115 0.25 -1.88 29.47
C CYS A 115 0.53 -2.22 30.94
N ALA A 116 1.77 -2.62 31.24
CA ALA A 116 2.17 -2.76 32.64
C ALA A 116 2.24 -1.39 33.31
N ASP A 117 2.18 -1.36 34.65
CA ASP A 117 2.29 -0.11 35.40
C ASP A 117 3.61 0.61 35.05
N GLY A 118 3.49 1.85 34.55
CA GLY A 118 4.62 2.66 34.10
C GLY A 118 4.94 2.57 32.60
N GLU A 119 4.27 1.70 31.84
CA GLU A 119 4.34 1.65 30.38
C GLU A 119 3.20 2.45 29.73
N ILE A 120 3.48 3.13 28.63
CA ILE A 120 2.49 3.94 27.88
C ILE A 120 2.43 3.44 26.44
N SER A 121 1.25 3.08 25.96
CA SER A 121 0.99 2.90 24.53
C SER A 121 0.50 4.22 23.93
N ASN A 122 1.41 5.06 23.44
CA ASN A 122 0.98 6.15 22.58
C ASN A 122 0.70 5.61 21.18
N ASP A 123 -0.36 6.08 20.55
CA ASP A 123 -0.59 5.80 19.14
C ASP A 123 0.63 6.30 18.35
N THR A 124 1.16 5.46 17.45
CA THR A 124 2.42 5.69 16.74
C THR A 124 2.50 7.07 16.06
N GLY A 125 1.36 7.65 15.67
CA GLY A 125 1.29 9.01 15.10
C GLY A 125 1.55 10.14 16.10
N ILE A 126 1.11 10.02 17.35
CA ILE A 126 1.29 11.05 18.38
C ILE A 126 2.74 11.07 18.87
N SER A 127 3.37 9.90 19.06
CA SER A 127 4.78 9.82 19.47
C SER A 127 5.71 10.50 18.46
N VAL A 128 5.46 10.33 17.15
CA VAL A 128 6.24 11.01 16.10
C VAL A 128 6.00 12.51 16.12
N LEU A 129 4.74 12.96 16.23
CA LEU A 129 4.40 14.38 16.31
C LEU A 129 5.04 15.07 17.52
N VAL A 130 4.96 14.45 18.69
CA VAL A 130 5.58 14.97 19.92
C VAL A 130 7.10 15.05 19.74
N THR A 131 7.75 14.01 19.19
CA THR A 131 9.20 14.02 18.92
C THR A 131 9.60 15.12 17.95
N VAL A 132 8.84 15.32 16.87
CA VAL A 132 9.06 16.39 15.88
C VAL A 132 8.86 17.77 16.51
N LEU A 133 7.85 17.95 17.36
CA LEU A 133 7.61 19.20 18.08
C LEU A 133 8.73 19.52 19.06
N PHE A 134 9.20 18.53 19.83
CA PHE A 134 10.35 18.68 20.72
C PHE A 134 11.61 19.03 19.93
N TYR A 135 11.89 18.34 18.82
CA TYR A 135 13.03 18.64 17.96
C TYR A 135 12.96 20.05 17.36
N SER A 136 11.77 20.49 16.92
CA SER A 136 11.54 21.81 16.34
C SER A 136 11.56 22.94 17.37
N LYS A 137 11.23 22.65 18.63
CA LYS A 137 11.17 23.61 19.75
C LYS A 137 12.30 23.44 20.76
N LYS A 138 13.34 22.66 20.43
CA LYS A 138 14.50 22.37 21.30
C LYS A 138 15.21 23.62 21.82
N ASP A 139 15.11 24.73 21.08
CA ASP A 139 15.77 25.99 21.42
C ASP A 139 14.95 26.92 22.31
N THR A 140 13.71 26.57 22.61
CA THR A 140 12.86 27.38 23.49
C THR A 140 13.34 27.30 24.95
N PRO A 141 13.25 28.41 25.71
CA PRO A 141 13.71 28.45 27.10
C PRO A 141 12.97 27.44 28.00
N ILE A 142 11.72 27.09 27.66
CA ILE A 142 10.93 26.05 28.34
C ILE A 142 11.56 24.67 28.16
N VAL A 143 11.99 24.32 26.95
CA VAL A 143 12.61 23.00 26.66
C VAL A 143 14.04 22.92 27.18
N LYS A 144 14.77 24.04 27.23
CA LYS A 144 16.11 24.08 27.86
C LYS A 144 16.06 24.01 29.39
N ALA A 145 14.98 24.50 30.00
CA ALA A 145 14.78 24.45 31.45
C ALA A 145 14.45 23.03 31.96
N ASN A 146 13.87 22.17 31.11
CA ASN A 146 13.59 20.79 31.44
C ASN A 146 14.60 19.89 30.70
N ASN A 147 15.53 19.27 31.42
CA ASN A 147 16.69 18.53 30.90
C ASN A 147 16.41 17.81 29.57
N SER A 148 16.86 18.42 28.47
CA SER A 148 16.45 18.03 27.11
C SER A 148 16.90 16.62 26.75
N GLU A 149 18.03 16.17 27.31
CA GLU A 149 18.57 14.82 27.14
C GLU A 149 17.65 13.75 27.77
N LEU A 150 17.12 14.01 28.97
CA LEU A 150 16.22 13.08 29.66
C LEU A 150 14.87 12.98 28.94
N SER A 151 14.36 14.11 28.44
CA SER A 151 13.11 14.16 27.65
C SER A 151 13.25 13.41 26.32
N PHE A 152 14.42 13.50 25.68
CA PHE A 152 14.70 12.80 24.43
C PHE A 152 14.82 11.28 24.63
N LEU A 153 15.50 10.84 25.69
CA LEU A 153 15.61 9.42 26.06
C LEU A 153 14.23 8.81 26.36
N LEU A 154 13.36 9.53 27.07
CA LEU A 154 11.99 9.09 27.37
C LEU A 154 11.12 8.97 26.11
N LEU A 155 11.26 9.89 25.15
CA LEU A 155 10.53 9.81 23.88
C LEU A 155 10.99 8.62 23.04
N PHE A 156 12.29 8.36 22.99
CA PHE A 156 12.84 7.22 22.25
C PHE A 156 12.39 5.88 22.86
N SER A 157 12.38 5.75 24.18
CA SER A 157 11.88 4.54 24.87
C SER A 157 10.38 4.29 24.66
N LEU A 158 9.60 5.33 24.34
CA LEU A 158 8.17 5.23 24.04
C LEU A 158 7.86 4.86 22.58
N THR A 159 8.88 4.75 21.73
CA THR A 159 8.74 4.40 20.30
C THR A 159 9.16 2.98 19.96
N GLN A 160 9.72 2.23 20.91
CA GLN A 160 10.20 0.86 20.74
C GLN A 160 9.28 -0.18 21.38
#